data_AF-A0A7D9JBA3-F1
#
_entry.id   AF-A0A7D9JBA3-F1
#
_cell.length_a   1.000
_cell.length_b   1.000
_cell.length_c   1.000
_cell.angle_alpha   90.00
_cell.angle_beta   90.00
_cell.angle_gamma   90.00
#
_symmetry.space_group_name_H-M   'P 1'
#
loop_
_entity.id
_entity.type
_entity.pdbx_description
1 polymer ?
#
loop_
_entity_poly.entity_id
_entity_poly.type
_entity_poly.pdbx_seq_one_letter_code
_entity_poly.pdbx_strand_id
1 'polypeptide(L)'
;MAALEWVFKHRYLILLWSELEVLLFSAIIYGWAALAVVLKQDNIFHDLCERTNNGNSTLTIGEYCLKNYIDERLDLVFLTGVLSFNAIGIVSGPFLDRFGPRKTRLLSR
;
A
#
# COMPACT_ATOMS: atom_id res chain seq x y z
N MET A 1 38.79 -1.34 -14.92
CA MET A 1 38.08 -0.11 -14.49
C MET A 1 36.65 -0.04 -15.02
N ALA A 2 36.36 -0.39 -16.28
CA ALA A 2 34.98 -0.41 -16.82
C ALA A 2 34.01 -1.43 -16.19
N ALA A 3 34.51 -2.59 -15.73
CA ALA A 3 33.66 -3.59 -15.06
C ALA A 3 33.18 -3.14 -13.67
N LEU A 4 33.90 -2.22 -13.02
CA LEU A 4 33.52 -1.70 -11.70
C LEU A 4 32.34 -0.70 -11.83
N GLU A 5 32.41 0.19 -12.82
CA GLU A 5 31.36 1.15 -13.19
C GLU A 5 30.03 0.46 -13.51
N TRP A 6 30.07 -0.64 -14.28
CA TRP A 6 28.87 -1.41 -14.63
C TRP A 6 28.19 -2.02 -13.40
N VAL A 7 28.98 -2.57 -12.47
CA VAL A 7 28.50 -3.15 -11.21
C VAL A 7 27.96 -2.08 -10.26
N PHE A 8 28.60 -0.90 -10.17
CA PHE A 8 28.12 0.21 -9.34
C PHE A 8 26.84 0.84 -9.90
N LYS A 9 26.74 1.03 -11.22
CA LYS A 9 25.52 1.54 -11.87
C LYS A 9 24.34 0.60 -11.67
N HIS A 10 24.54 -0.72 -11.80
CA HIS A 10 23.47 -1.69 -11.53
C HIS A 10 23.07 -1.73 -10.06
N ARG A 11 24.01 -1.63 -9.12
CA ARG A 11 23.68 -1.52 -7.69
C ARG A 11 22.88 -0.27 -7.36
N TYR A 12 23.25 0.88 -7.94
CA TYR A 12 22.51 2.13 -7.76
C TYR A 12 21.10 2.04 -8.35
N LEU A 13 20.95 1.42 -9.52
CA LEU A 13 19.64 1.17 -10.13
C LEU A 13 18.76 0.24 -9.29
N ILE A 14 19.33 -0.82 -8.69
CA ILE A 14 18.59 -1.73 -7.79
C ILE A 14 18.13 -1.01 -6.53
N LEU A 15 19.00 -0.16 -5.94
CA LEU A 15 18.63 0.66 -4.78
C LEU A 15 17.52 1.65 -5.13
N LEU A 16 17.66 2.39 -6.23
CA LEU A 16 16.61 3.30 -6.70
C LEU A 16 15.29 2.58 -6.97
N TRP A 17 15.33 1.41 -7.61
CA TRP A 17 14.16 0.62 -7.89
C TRP A 17 13.46 0.15 -6.61
N SER A 18 14.23 -0.31 -5.62
CA SER A 18 13.70 -0.70 -4.31
C SER A 18 13.02 0.46 -3.59
N GLU A 19 13.63 1.65 -3.57
CA GLU A 19 13.02 2.84 -2.98
C GLU A 19 11.73 3.23 -3.72
N LEU A 20 11.73 3.16 -5.05
CA LEU A 20 10.57 3.47 -5.88
C LEU A 20 9.41 2.50 -5.62
N GLU A 21 9.68 1.21 -5.51
CA GLU A 21 8.66 0.20 -5.15
C GLU A 21 8.08 0.47 -3.76
N VAL A 22 8.93 0.71 -2.76
CA VAL A 22 8.48 1.00 -1.38
C VAL A 22 7.65 2.28 -1.33
N LEU A 23 8.07 3.33 -2.05
CA LEU A 23 7.32 4.57 -2.16
C LEU A 23 5.98 4.37 -2.85
N LEU A 24 5.91 3.58 -3.93
CA LEU A 24 4.65 3.32 -4.64
C LEU A 24 3.66 2.53 -3.78
N PHE A 25 4.11 1.47 -3.10
CA PHE A 25 3.23 0.67 -2.26
C PHE A 25 2.77 1.42 -1.02
N SER A 26 3.64 2.22 -0.42
CA SER A 26 3.29 3.04 0.75
C SER A 26 2.48 4.30 0.37
N ALA A 27 2.69 4.88 -0.81
CA ALA A 27 1.94 6.04 -1.30
C ALA A 27 0.45 5.75 -1.45
N ILE A 28 0.07 4.52 -1.80
CA ILE A 28 -1.34 4.11 -1.87
C ILE A 28 -1.98 4.18 -0.48
N ILE A 29 -1.25 3.76 0.55
CA ILE A 29 -1.70 3.80 1.95
C ILE A 29 -1.75 5.24 2.46
N TYR A 30 -0.70 6.03 2.25
CA TYR A 30 -0.64 7.43 2.71
C TYR A 30 -1.60 8.35 1.95
N GLY A 31 -1.82 8.10 0.66
CA GLY A 31 -2.76 8.84 -0.20
C GLY A 31 -4.20 8.31 -0.12
N TRP A 32 -4.46 7.30 0.70
CA TRP A 32 -5.75 6.61 0.78
C TRP A 32 -6.93 7.55 1.02
N ALA A 33 -6.75 8.58 1.86
CA ALA A 33 -7.83 9.52 2.18
C ALA A 33 -8.39 10.24 0.94
N ALA A 34 -7.52 10.62 -0.01
CA ALA A 34 -7.95 11.25 -1.26
C ALA A 34 -8.61 10.23 -2.21
N LEU A 35 -8.03 9.03 -2.29
CA LEU A 35 -8.57 7.94 -3.12
C LEU A 35 -9.96 7.51 -2.66
N ALA A 36 -10.18 7.38 -1.35
CA ALA A 36 -11.46 7.03 -0.74
C ALA A 36 -12.58 8.02 -1.10
N VAL A 37 -12.27 9.32 -1.20
CA VAL A 37 -13.24 10.34 -1.59
C VAL A 37 -13.63 10.19 -3.06
N VAL A 38 -12.65 10.01 -3.96
CA VAL A 38 -12.90 9.81 -5.39
C VAL A 38 -13.70 8.53 -5.63
N LEU A 39 -13.38 7.44 -4.92
CA LEU A 39 -14.09 6.17 -5.00
C LEU A 39 -15.57 6.27 -4.60
N LYS A 40 -15.91 7.16 -3.64
CA LYS A 40 -17.31 7.46 -3.28
C LYS A 40 -18.00 8.30 -4.34
N GLN A 41 -17.26 9.20 -4.99
CA GLN A 41 -17.80 10.11 -6.00
C GLN A 41 -18.10 9.41 -7.34
N ASP A 42 -17.28 8.44 -7.74
CA ASP A 42 -17.45 7.72 -9.02
C ASP A 42 -18.58 6.68 -9.00
N ASN A 43 -19.30 6.51 -7.89
CA ASN A 43 -20.43 5.58 -7.73
C ASN A 43 -20.15 4.11 -8.13
N ILE A 44 -18.89 3.69 -8.15
CA ILE A 44 -18.44 2.34 -8.59
C ILE A 44 -19.04 1.22 -7.71
N PHE A 45 -19.46 1.55 -6.50
CA PHE A 45 -20.00 0.60 -5.51
C PHE A 45 -21.52 0.60 -5.40
N HIS A 46 -22.24 1.31 -6.28
CA HIS A 46 -23.71 1.39 -6.23
C HIS A 46 -24.37 0.00 -6.33
N ASP A 47 -23.75 -0.93 -7.08
CA ASP A 47 -24.17 -2.35 -7.21
C ASP A 47 -24.14 -3.13 -5.88
N LEU A 48 -23.19 -2.82 -4.98
CA LEU A 48 -23.14 -3.49 -3.67
C LEU A 48 -24.31 -3.07 -2.79
N CYS A 49 -24.89 -1.91 -3.05
CA CYS A 49 -26.05 -1.41 -2.33
C CYS A 49 -27.38 -1.90 -2.91
N GLU A 50 -27.47 -2.09 -4.23
CA GLU A 50 -28.67 -2.62 -4.89
C GLU A 50 -29.02 -4.03 -4.40
N ARG A 51 -28.01 -4.87 -4.15
CA ARG A 51 -28.22 -6.24 -3.61
C ARG A 51 -28.80 -6.26 -2.19
N THR A 52 -28.73 -5.16 -1.44
CA THR A 52 -29.32 -5.01 -0.09
C THR A 52 -30.77 -4.52 -0.16
N ASN A 53 -31.25 -4.08 -1.33
CA ASN A 53 -32.45 -3.27 -1.53
C ASN A 53 -33.67 -4.02 -2.09
N ASN A 54 -33.93 -5.26 -1.69
CA ASN A 54 -35.22 -5.92 -2.00
C ASN A 54 -36.40 -5.41 -1.13
N GLY A 55 -36.40 -4.13 -0.72
CA GLY A 55 -37.44 -3.56 0.14
C GLY A 55 -37.54 -2.02 0.07
N ASN A 56 -38.38 -1.53 -0.84
CA ASN A 56 -39.09 -0.25 -0.85
C ASN A 56 -38.53 0.94 -0.02
N SER A 57 -37.50 1.65 -0.51
CA SER A 57 -37.31 3.12 -0.40
C SER A 57 -36.01 3.56 -1.07
N THR A 58 -36.04 3.65 -2.40
CA THR A 58 -34.85 3.65 -3.27
C THR A 58 -33.94 4.87 -3.21
N LEU A 59 -34.38 6.03 -2.72
CA LEU A 59 -33.56 7.26 -2.77
C LEU A 59 -32.83 7.59 -1.45
N THR A 60 -33.42 7.32 -0.29
CA THR A 60 -32.77 7.56 1.01
C THR A 60 -31.89 6.40 1.46
N ILE A 61 -32.22 5.17 1.04
CA ILE A 61 -31.41 3.98 1.38
C ILE A 61 -30.08 3.98 0.64
N GLY A 62 -30.03 4.44 -0.62
CA GLY A 62 -28.79 4.47 -1.42
C GLY A 62 -27.70 5.31 -0.76
N GLU A 63 -28.03 6.52 -0.32
CA GLU A 63 -27.10 7.41 0.38
C GLU A 63 -26.71 6.88 1.78
N TYR A 64 -27.66 6.31 2.53
CA TYR A 64 -27.40 5.72 3.85
C TYR A 64 -26.45 4.53 3.78
N CYS A 65 -26.61 3.70 2.76
CA CYS A 65 -25.79 2.53 2.48
C CYS A 65 -24.39 2.92 1.97
N LEU A 66 -24.31 3.95 1.12
CA LEU A 66 -23.04 4.48 0.66
C LEU A 66 -22.20 5.04 1.80
N LYS A 67 -22.85 5.66 2.78
CA LYS A 67 -22.17 6.21 3.96
C LYS A 67 -21.79 5.15 4.99
N ASN A 68 -22.63 4.15 5.27
CA ASN A 68 -22.34 3.21 6.36
C ASN A 68 -21.59 1.96 5.88
N TYR A 69 -22.07 1.32 4.80
CA TYR A 69 -21.56 0.01 4.37
C TYR A 69 -20.24 0.11 3.61
N ILE A 70 -20.10 1.11 2.74
CA ILE A 70 -18.88 1.31 1.96
C ILE A 70 -17.76 1.84 2.88
N ASP A 71 -18.06 2.79 3.77
CA ASP A 71 -17.06 3.37 4.68
C ASP A 71 -16.44 2.31 5.60
N GLU A 72 -17.25 1.38 6.15
CA GLU A 72 -16.75 0.26 6.94
C GLU A 72 -15.77 -0.62 6.16
N ARG A 73 -16.08 -0.92 4.90
CA ARG A 73 -15.21 -1.73 4.05
C ARG A 73 -13.93 -1.00 3.64
N LEU A 74 -14.02 0.29 3.35
CA LEU A 74 -12.85 1.10 3.02
C LEU A 74 -11.90 1.21 4.22
N ASP A 75 -12.44 1.33 5.44
CA ASP A 75 -11.63 1.33 6.65
C ASP A 75 -10.97 -0.03 6.91
N LEU A 76 -11.68 -1.13 6.71
CA LEU A 76 -11.10 -2.48 6.78
C LEU A 76 -9.94 -2.66 5.77
N VAL A 77 -10.09 -2.19 4.54
CA VAL A 77 -9.05 -2.23 3.50
C VAL A 77 -7.84 -1.35 3.87
N PHE A 78 -8.10 -0.17 4.41
CA PHE A 78 -7.04 0.71 4.91
C PHE A 78 -6.26 0.06 6.04
N LEU A 79 -6.98 -0.44 7.06
CA LEU A 79 -6.40 -1.05 8.24
C LEU A 79 -5.59 -2.30 7.89
N THR A 80 -6.10 -3.18 7.01
CA THR A 80 -5.34 -4.35 6.57
C THR A 80 -4.07 -3.97 5.82
N GLY A 81 -4.11 -2.91 4.99
CA GLY A 81 -2.95 -2.38 4.30
C GLY A 81 -1.89 -1.86 5.27
N VAL A 82 -2.30 -1.01 6.22
CA VAL A 82 -1.40 -0.44 7.25
C VAL A 82 -0.84 -1.55 8.15
N LEU A 83 -1.65 -2.50 8.60
CA LEU A 83 -1.19 -3.64 9.41
C LEU A 83 -0.17 -4.49 8.67
N SER A 84 -0.43 -4.80 7.39
CA SER A 84 0.49 -5.58 6.55
C SER A 84 1.83 -4.86 6.39
N PHE A 85 1.81 -3.55 6.13
CA PHE A 85 3.02 -2.74 6.02
C PHE A 85 3.83 -2.70 7.32
N ASN A 86 3.17 -2.52 8.46
CA ASN A 86 3.82 -2.57 9.77
C ASN A 86 4.42 -3.97 10.08
N ALA A 87 3.72 -5.04 9.70
CA ALA A 87 4.22 -6.41 9.85
C ALA A 87 5.49 -6.66 9.02
N ILE A 88 5.57 -6.10 7.80
CA ILE A 88 6.79 -6.13 6.98
C ILE A 88 7.96 -5.47 7.71
N GLY A 89 7.73 -4.34 8.40
CA GLY A 89 8.75 -3.69 9.23
C GLY A 89 9.31 -4.64 10.30
N ILE A 90 8.44 -5.37 11.01
CA ILE A 90 8.83 -6.35 12.03
C ILE A 90 9.65 -7.49 11.41
N VAL A 91 9.23 -8.00 10.26
CA VAL A 91 9.93 -9.10 9.54
C VAL A 91 11.26 -8.62 8.93
N SER A 92 11.32 -7.36 8.50
CA SER A 92 12.50 -6.78 7.86
C SER A 92 13.69 -6.66 8.82
N GLY A 93 13.45 -6.46 10.12
CA GLY A 93 14.52 -6.37 11.12
C GLY A 93 15.40 -7.63 11.15
N PRO A 94 14.83 -8.81 11.46
CA PRO A 94 15.57 -10.09 11.43
C PRO A 94 16.11 -10.43 10.04
N PHE A 95 15.40 -10.05 8.97
CA PHE A 95 15.87 -10.26 7.60
C PHE A 95 17.14 -9.46 7.32
N LEU A 96 17.16 -8.17 7.65
CA LEU A 96 18.32 -7.30 7.50
C LEU A 96 19.46 -7.68 8.46
N ASP A 97 19.18 -8.22 9.64
CA ASP A 97 20.20 -8.72 10.57
C ASP A 97 20.88 -10.02 10.06
N ARG A 98 20.13 -10.84 9.30
CA ARG A 98 20.69 -12.03 8.62
C ARG A 98 21.46 -11.67 7.35
N PHE A 99 21.06 -10.61 6.64
CA PHE A 99 21.61 -10.23 5.32
C PHE A 99 22.54 -8.98 5.33
N GLY A 100 22.70 -8.25 6.44
CA GLY A 100 23.64 -7.13 6.59
C GLY A 100 24.21 -7.00 8.02
N PRO A 101 25.30 -6.25 8.28
CA PRO A 101 26.44 -5.83 7.47
C PRO A 101 27.67 -6.71 7.76
N ARG A 102 27.57 -8.05 7.73
CA ARG A 102 28.76 -8.94 7.93
C ARG A 102 29.85 -8.81 6.85
N LYS A 103 29.72 -7.88 5.91
CA LYS A 103 30.68 -7.59 4.82
C LYS A 103 31.25 -6.16 4.86
N THR A 104 31.00 -5.33 5.88
CA THR A 104 31.75 -4.09 6.09
C THR A 104 33.06 -4.28 6.87
N ARG A 105 33.44 -5.53 7.20
CA ARG A 105 34.84 -5.88 7.53
C ARG A 105 35.74 -5.88 6.28
N LEU A 106 35.58 -4.90 5.40
CA LEU A 106 36.41 -4.61 4.23
C LEU A 106 36.66 -3.09 4.06
N LEU A 107 36.39 -2.29 5.09
CA LEU A 107 36.99 -0.94 5.24
C LEU A 107 38.16 -0.95 6.25
N SER A 108 38.78 -2.12 6.42
CA SER A 108 40.14 -2.27 6.94
C SER A 108 41.03 -2.81 5.82
N ARG A 109 41.22 -1.97 4.79
CA ARG A 109 42.52 -1.65 4.20
C ARG A 109 42.38 -0.50 3.22
#